data_AF-J7H2K0-F1
#
_entry.id   AF-J7H2K0-F1
#
_cell.length_a   1.000
_cell.length_b   1.000
_cell.length_c   1.000
_cell.angle_alpha   90.00
_cell.angle_beta   90.00
_cell.angle_gamma   90.00
#
_symmetry.space_group_name_H-M   'P 1'
#
loop_
_entity.id
_entity.type
_entity.pdbx_description
1 polymer ?
#
loop_
_entity_poly.entity_id
_entity_poly.type
_entity_poly.pdbx_seq_one_letter_code
_entity_poly.pdbx_strand_id
1 'polypeptide(L)'
;MRLVRHPNIVRLYEVMASKSKIYFIMEYVKGGELFNRVVEKGKMKEEEARKYFQQLISAVDFCHSRGVYHRDLKPENLLLDENGDMKVTDFGLSALPEQFRQDGLLHTASGTPAYVSPEVITKKGYDGAKADIWSCGVILFVLLAGYLPFQDANLMVMYKKIYKGDFKFPPWFSPEVRRLVLRLLDPNPRTRITVPQLMEVSWFRRGFKRPQADNDVDVGQLEDVDSAFPAPKPTCLNAFDIISLSPGFNLSGLFKDDVVKQEESRFTSTQSASSIMSKLEEIASLF
;
A
#
# COMPACT_ATOMS: atom_id res chain seq x y z
N MET A 1 8.18 -0.22 -4.19
CA MET A 1 7.99 1.15 -3.66
C MET A 1 9.19 2.08 -3.87
N ARG A 2 10.44 1.59 -3.92
CA ARG A 2 11.64 2.44 -4.17
C ARG A 2 11.61 3.20 -5.53
N LEU A 3 10.90 2.66 -6.51
CA LEU A 3 10.71 3.22 -7.88
C LEU A 3 9.36 3.94 -8.08
N VAL A 4 8.60 4.19 -7.01
CA VAL A 4 7.20 4.63 -7.07
C VAL A 4 7.15 6.08 -6.57
N ARG A 5 7.12 7.06 -7.50
CA ARG A 5 7.00 8.48 -7.18
C ARG A 5 5.61 8.98 -7.56
N HIS A 6 4.83 9.40 -6.56
CA HIS A 6 3.55 10.07 -6.75
C HIS A 6 3.45 11.19 -5.71
N PRO A 7 2.98 12.40 -6.07
CA PRO A 7 2.97 13.53 -5.15
C PRO A 7 2.15 13.26 -3.89
N ASN A 8 1.09 12.46 -3.98
CA ASN A 8 0.22 12.11 -2.85
C ASN A 8 0.54 10.78 -2.15
N ILE A 9 1.74 10.23 -2.33
CA ILE A 9 2.21 9.04 -1.60
C ILE A 9 3.48 9.41 -0.85
N VAL A 10 3.57 9.00 0.42
CA VAL A 10 4.79 9.16 1.22
C VAL A 10 5.94 8.42 0.56
N ARG A 11 7.02 9.13 0.25
CA ARG A 11 8.18 8.54 -0.42
C ARG A 11 8.98 7.65 0.54
N LEU A 12 9.25 6.42 0.11
CA LEU A 12 10.26 5.56 0.74
C LEU A 12 11.62 5.86 0.10
N TYR A 13 12.53 6.47 0.84
CA TYR A 13 13.87 6.80 0.37
C TYR A 13 14.77 5.56 0.35
N GLU A 14 14.79 4.83 1.46
CA GLU A 14 15.72 3.70 1.64
C GLU A 14 15.14 2.65 2.58
N VAL A 15 15.55 1.40 2.37
CA VAL A 15 15.29 0.29 3.30
C VAL A 15 16.64 -0.27 3.72
N MET A 16 16.92 -0.21 5.01
CA MET A 16 18.13 -0.77 5.61
C MET A 16 17.76 -1.96 6.47
N ALA A 17 18.69 -2.88 6.68
CA ALA A 17 18.48 -4.03 7.54
C ALA A 17 19.70 -4.31 8.39
N SER A 18 19.45 -4.80 9.61
CA SER A 18 20.43 -5.48 10.46
C SER A 18 20.01 -6.94 10.63
N LYS A 19 20.77 -7.71 11.42
CA LYS A 19 20.43 -9.12 11.71
C LYS A 19 19.04 -9.30 12.34
N SER A 20 18.52 -8.28 13.01
CA SER A 20 17.27 -8.38 13.80
C SER A 20 16.25 -7.28 13.52
N LYS A 21 16.55 -6.31 12.65
CA LYS A 21 15.69 -5.15 12.41
C LYS A 21 15.70 -4.73 10.95
N ILE A 22 14.56 -4.25 10.48
CA ILE A 22 14.41 -3.56 9.20
C ILE A 22 14.08 -2.09 9.51
N TYR A 23 14.75 -1.18 8.81
CA TYR A 23 14.57 0.26 8.96
C TYR A 23 14.05 0.83 7.64
N PHE A 24 12.93 1.54 7.72
CA PHE A 24 12.33 2.24 6.58
C PHE A 24 12.62 3.73 6.72
N ILE A 25 13.41 4.29 5.80
CA ILE A 25 13.70 5.72 5.75
C ILE A 25 12.70 6.37 4.81
N MET A 26 11.79 7.19 5.35
CA MET A 26 10.62 7.71 4.63
C MET A 26 10.53 9.23 4.70
N GLU A 27 9.74 9.80 3.79
CA GLU A 27 9.36 11.21 3.80
C GLU A 27 8.64 11.58 5.12
N TYR A 28 9.13 12.63 5.77
CA TYR A 28 8.50 13.19 6.95
C TYR A 28 7.45 14.24 6.55
N VAL A 29 6.19 14.00 6.90
CA VAL A 29 5.05 14.84 6.54
C VAL A 29 4.62 15.68 7.76
N LYS A 30 4.79 17.01 7.69
CA LYS A 30 4.69 17.88 8.88
C LYS A 30 3.29 18.35 9.28
N GLY A 31 2.30 18.27 8.39
CA GLY A 31 0.96 18.85 8.60
C GLY A 31 -0.02 17.97 9.38
N GLY A 32 0.43 16.83 9.90
CA GLY A 32 -0.38 15.91 10.71
C GLY A 32 -1.45 15.16 9.90
N GLU A 33 -2.43 14.60 10.60
CA GLU A 33 -3.49 13.80 10.00
C GLU A 33 -4.61 14.67 9.41
N LEU A 34 -5.13 14.29 8.25
CA LEU A 34 -6.28 14.94 7.61
C LEU A 34 -7.50 14.99 8.53
N PHE A 35 -7.72 13.93 9.31
CA PHE A 35 -8.90 13.80 10.16
C PHE A 35 -8.87 14.73 11.37
N ASN A 36 -7.72 15.26 11.78
CA ASN A 36 -7.67 16.31 12.80
C ASN A 36 -8.50 17.53 12.38
N ARG A 37 -8.52 17.85 11.07
CA ARG A 37 -9.39 18.91 10.55
C ARG A 37 -10.88 18.60 10.74
N VAL A 38 -11.29 17.34 10.60
CA VAL A 38 -12.69 16.92 10.80
C VAL A 38 -13.05 16.98 12.28
N VAL A 39 -12.13 16.58 13.16
CA VAL A 39 -12.33 16.64 14.62
C VAL A 39 -12.45 18.09 15.10
N GLU A 40 -11.59 18.99 14.61
CA GLU A 40 -11.56 20.39 15.04
C GLU A 40 -12.67 21.25 14.43
N LYS A 41 -12.94 21.08 13.13
CA LYS A 41 -13.83 21.98 12.36
C LYS A 41 -15.15 21.33 11.95
N GLY A 42 -15.33 20.04 12.25
CA GLY A 42 -16.44 19.25 11.78
C GLY A 42 -16.32 18.86 10.30
N LYS A 43 -17.47 18.57 9.68
CA LYS A 43 -17.54 18.14 8.27
C LYS A 43 -16.93 19.17 7.31
N MET A 44 -16.30 18.68 6.25
CA MET A 44 -15.76 19.51 5.18
C MET A 44 -16.85 19.94 4.19
N LYS A 45 -16.57 21.04 3.48
CA LYS A 45 -17.37 21.41 2.31
C LYS A 45 -17.12 20.42 1.18
N GLU A 46 -18.13 20.23 0.34
CA GLU A 46 -18.08 19.24 -0.74
C GLU A 46 -16.90 19.45 -1.69
N GLU A 47 -16.56 20.70 -2.00
CA GLU A 47 -15.42 21.05 -2.85
C GLU A 47 -14.07 20.69 -2.24
N GLU A 48 -13.88 20.95 -0.95
CA GLU A 48 -12.65 20.61 -0.22
C GLU A 48 -12.50 19.07 -0.10
N ALA A 49 -13.57 18.39 0.30
CA ALA A 49 -13.58 16.93 0.37
C ALA A 49 -13.32 16.29 -0.99
N ARG A 50 -13.83 16.88 -2.09
CA ARG A 50 -13.55 16.43 -3.45
C ARG A 50 -12.07 16.54 -3.78
N LYS A 51 -11.39 17.65 -3.44
CA LYS A 51 -9.94 17.81 -3.66
C LYS A 51 -9.15 16.69 -2.99
N TYR A 52 -9.41 16.42 -1.71
CA TYR A 52 -8.72 15.34 -0.99
C TYR A 52 -9.07 13.96 -1.53
N PHE A 53 -10.32 13.72 -1.89
CA PHE A 53 -10.74 12.45 -2.47
C PHE A 53 -10.10 12.22 -3.85
N GLN A 54 -9.93 13.25 -4.66
CA GLN A 54 -9.19 13.18 -5.92
C GLN A 54 -7.72 12.79 -5.71
N GLN A 55 -7.06 13.38 -4.71
CA GLN A 55 -5.67 13.03 -4.35
C GLN A 55 -5.57 11.58 -3.86
N LEU A 56 -6.50 11.14 -3.01
CA LEU A 56 -6.59 9.75 -2.54
C LEU A 56 -6.76 8.78 -3.70
N ILE A 57 -7.75 8.98 -4.56
CA ILE A 57 -8.01 8.08 -5.69
C ILE A 57 -6.86 8.09 -6.70
N SER A 58 -6.20 9.24 -6.92
CA SER A 58 -4.99 9.29 -7.75
C SER A 58 -3.86 8.43 -7.18
N ALA A 59 -3.60 8.51 -5.87
CA ALA A 59 -2.61 7.67 -5.20
C ALA A 59 -2.97 6.18 -5.28
N VAL A 60 -4.24 5.84 -5.05
CA VAL A 60 -4.76 4.46 -5.10
C VAL A 60 -4.66 3.89 -6.52
N ASP A 61 -5.09 4.63 -7.55
CA ASP A 61 -4.96 4.25 -8.97
C ASP A 61 -3.49 3.96 -9.34
N PHE A 62 -2.60 4.84 -8.90
CA PHE A 62 -1.17 4.72 -9.16
C PHE A 62 -0.56 3.44 -8.57
N CYS A 63 -0.97 3.06 -7.35
CA CYS A 63 -0.54 1.81 -6.72
C CYS A 63 -1.20 0.58 -7.36
N HIS A 64 -2.51 0.63 -7.58
CA HIS A 64 -3.29 -0.49 -8.15
C HIS A 64 -2.80 -0.88 -9.55
N SER A 65 -2.48 0.11 -10.39
CA SER A 65 -1.90 -0.11 -11.73
C SER A 65 -0.53 -0.79 -11.71
N ARG A 66 0.12 -0.86 -10.54
CA ARG A 66 1.42 -1.53 -10.31
C ARG A 66 1.27 -2.81 -9.47
N GLY A 67 0.05 -3.29 -9.27
CA GLY A 67 -0.23 -4.50 -8.48
C GLY A 67 -0.02 -4.33 -6.97
N VAL A 68 0.09 -3.09 -6.48
CA VAL A 68 0.22 -2.78 -5.05
C VAL A 68 -1.14 -2.35 -4.52
N TYR A 69 -1.63 -3.02 -3.48
CA TYR A 69 -2.89 -2.72 -2.80
C TYR A 69 -2.60 -2.32 -1.36
N HIS A 70 -3.34 -1.34 -0.84
CA HIS A 70 -3.10 -0.87 0.52
C HIS A 70 -3.70 -1.81 1.57
N ARG A 71 -4.93 -2.30 1.40
CA ARG A 71 -5.63 -3.25 2.28
C ARG A 71 -5.95 -2.79 3.71
N ASP A 72 -5.50 -1.60 4.12
CA ASP A 72 -5.71 -1.04 5.45
C ASP A 72 -5.84 0.49 5.39
N LEU A 73 -6.53 1.02 4.37
CA LEU A 73 -6.76 2.46 4.27
C LEU A 73 -7.67 2.94 5.41
N LYS A 74 -7.15 3.87 6.21
CA LYS A 74 -7.80 4.42 7.40
C LYS A 74 -7.32 5.86 7.65
N PRO A 75 -8.02 6.63 8.51
CA PRO A 75 -7.68 8.02 8.83
C PRO A 75 -6.21 8.29 9.12
N GLU A 76 -5.61 7.39 9.91
CA GLU A 76 -4.24 7.47 10.41
C GLU A 76 -3.22 7.43 9.25
N ASN A 77 -3.61 6.90 8.09
CA ASN A 77 -2.73 6.79 6.93
C ASN A 77 -2.82 7.99 5.98
N LEU A 78 -3.69 8.97 6.28
CA LEU A 78 -3.94 10.13 5.43
C LEU A 78 -3.37 11.39 6.09
N LEU A 79 -2.15 11.72 5.71
CA LEU A 79 -1.41 12.85 6.24
C LEU A 79 -1.55 14.08 5.33
N LEU A 80 -1.19 15.25 5.86
CA LEU A 80 -1.12 16.51 5.13
C LEU A 80 0.29 17.07 5.14
N ASP A 81 0.81 17.50 4.00
CA ASP A 81 2.09 18.20 3.93
C ASP A 81 1.97 19.69 4.32
N GLU A 82 3.09 20.42 4.25
CA GLU A 82 3.17 21.85 4.58
C GLU A 82 2.28 22.74 3.67
N ASN A 83 1.98 22.27 2.45
CA ASN A 83 1.11 22.96 1.51
C ASN A 83 -0.37 22.58 1.71
N GLY A 84 -0.65 21.64 2.62
CA GLY A 84 -1.98 21.11 2.88
C GLY A 84 -2.47 20.14 1.81
N ASP A 85 -1.56 19.51 1.07
CA ASP A 85 -1.89 18.42 0.14
C ASP A 85 -1.75 17.06 0.82
N MET A 86 -2.61 16.12 0.43
CA MET A 86 -2.66 14.78 1.03
C MET A 86 -1.42 13.96 0.67
N LYS A 87 -0.90 13.23 1.67
CA LYS A 87 0.10 12.18 1.55
C LYS A 87 -0.42 10.89 2.18
N VAL A 88 -0.56 9.85 1.37
CA VAL A 88 -0.96 8.52 1.85
C VAL A 88 0.30 7.75 2.26
N THR A 89 0.32 7.22 3.48
CA THR A 89 1.42 6.40 4.01
C THR A 89 1.11 4.90 3.93
N ASP A 90 2.08 4.05 4.29
CA ASP A 90 1.93 2.63 4.63
C ASP A 90 1.44 1.69 3.51
N PHE A 91 1.52 2.13 2.25
CA PHE A 91 1.32 1.24 1.11
C PHE A 91 2.28 0.02 1.17
N GLY A 92 1.76 -1.19 0.98
CA GLY A 92 2.61 -2.39 0.88
C GLY A 92 3.27 -2.88 2.18
N LEU A 93 3.19 -2.14 3.29
CA LEU A 93 3.58 -2.63 4.63
C LEU A 93 2.50 -3.55 5.24
N SER A 94 1.27 -3.44 4.75
CA SER A 94 0.12 -4.29 5.09
C SER A 94 0.17 -5.70 4.49
N ALA A 95 1.16 -5.99 3.63
CA ALA A 95 1.38 -7.32 3.08
C ALA A 95 2.18 -8.24 4.02
N LEU A 96 2.66 -7.72 5.16
CA LEU A 96 3.37 -8.54 6.14
C LEU A 96 2.39 -9.50 6.84
N PRO A 97 2.67 -10.82 6.87
CA PRO A 97 1.79 -11.85 7.44
C PRO A 97 1.48 -11.70 8.94
N GLU A 98 2.13 -10.76 9.64
CA GLU A 98 2.14 -10.69 11.11
C GLU A 98 0.88 -10.08 11.74
N GLN A 99 -0.14 -9.71 10.94
CA GLN A 99 -1.49 -9.43 11.46
C GLN A 99 -2.34 -10.70 11.66
N PHE A 100 -1.83 -11.88 11.30
CA PHE A 100 -2.50 -13.17 11.52
C PHE A 100 -1.95 -13.87 12.77
N ARG A 101 -2.41 -13.49 13.96
CA ARG A 101 -2.31 -14.38 15.12
C ARG A 101 -3.32 -15.54 14.98
N GLN A 102 -2.93 -16.71 15.48
CA GLN A 102 -3.59 -18.02 15.34
C GLN A 102 -4.99 -18.12 16.00
N ASP A 103 -5.48 -17.07 16.63
CA ASP A 103 -6.78 -17.00 17.28
C ASP A 103 -7.91 -16.61 16.32
N GLY A 104 -7.62 -16.28 15.07
CA GLY A 104 -8.66 -16.02 14.08
C GLY A 104 -9.54 -14.81 14.44
N LEU A 105 -9.05 -13.91 15.30
CA LEU A 105 -9.71 -12.68 15.70
C LEU A 105 -8.82 -11.48 15.34
N LEU A 106 -9.43 -10.43 14.80
CA LEU A 106 -8.75 -9.15 14.58
C LEU A 106 -8.58 -8.47 15.94
N HIS A 107 -7.52 -8.81 16.67
CA HIS A 107 -7.12 -8.05 17.86
C HIS A 107 -6.20 -6.89 17.48
N THR A 108 -6.72 -5.95 16.69
CA THR A 108 -6.17 -4.59 16.69
C THR A 108 -6.82 -3.83 17.84
N ALA A 109 -6.22 -3.94 19.02
CA ALA A 109 -6.38 -2.91 20.03
C ALA A 109 -6.02 -1.58 19.34
N SER A 110 -6.99 -0.66 19.23
CA SER A 110 -6.94 0.70 18.63
C SER A 110 -7.47 0.90 17.19
N GLY A 111 -7.87 -0.14 16.43
CA GLY A 111 -8.38 0.04 15.05
C GLY A 111 -9.92 0.00 14.97
N THR A 112 -10.56 1.03 14.40
CA THR A 112 -12.02 0.99 14.16
C THR A 112 -12.33 0.11 12.94
N PRO A 113 -12.99 -1.07 13.08
CA PRO A 113 -13.30 -1.95 11.96
C PRO A 113 -14.27 -1.34 10.93
N ALA A 114 -14.73 -0.11 11.15
CA ALA A 114 -15.67 0.60 10.29
C ALA A 114 -15.13 0.93 8.90
N TYR A 115 -13.80 0.93 8.70
CA TYR A 115 -13.16 1.17 7.38
C TYR A 115 -12.93 -0.11 6.57
N VAL A 116 -13.15 -1.28 7.19
CA VAL A 116 -12.86 -2.59 6.59
C VAL A 116 -14.06 -3.06 5.78
N SER A 117 -13.82 -3.61 4.58
CA SER A 117 -14.88 -4.10 3.71
C SER A 117 -15.50 -5.42 4.21
N PRO A 118 -16.78 -5.70 3.88
CA PRO A 118 -17.46 -6.91 4.37
C PRO A 118 -16.70 -8.20 4.02
N GLU A 119 -16.13 -8.28 2.82
CA GLU A 119 -15.40 -9.46 2.37
C GLU A 119 -14.10 -9.70 3.15
N VAL A 120 -13.40 -8.62 3.58
CA VAL A 120 -12.18 -8.73 4.41
C VAL A 120 -12.53 -9.26 5.81
N ILE A 121 -13.66 -8.82 6.38
CA ILE A 121 -14.15 -9.28 7.69
C ILE A 121 -14.44 -10.79 7.65
N THR A 122 -14.95 -11.32 6.53
CA THR A 122 -15.24 -12.76 6.37
C THR A 122 -14.01 -13.65 6.16
N LYS A 123 -12.79 -13.08 6.10
CA LYS A 123 -11.51 -13.80 6.00
C LYS A 123 -11.40 -14.77 4.82
N LYS A 124 -12.15 -14.53 3.75
CA LYS A 124 -11.94 -15.21 2.47
C LYS A 124 -10.91 -14.39 1.69
N GLY A 125 -10.05 -15.05 0.91
CA GLY A 125 -9.20 -14.32 -0.03
C GLY A 125 -10.03 -13.31 -0.81
N TYR A 126 -9.58 -12.06 -0.86
CA TYR A 126 -10.36 -10.93 -1.36
C TYR A 126 -9.61 -10.14 -2.42
N ASP A 127 -10.36 -9.40 -3.23
CA ASP A 127 -9.81 -8.46 -4.20
C ASP A 127 -9.35 -7.19 -3.46
N GLY A 128 -8.02 -7.03 -3.37
CA GLY A 128 -7.41 -5.88 -2.67
C GLY A 128 -7.83 -4.53 -3.26
N ALA A 129 -8.06 -4.45 -4.57
CA ALA A 129 -8.49 -3.20 -5.19
C ALA A 129 -9.89 -2.82 -4.72
N LYS A 130 -10.81 -3.79 -4.65
CA LYS A 130 -12.18 -3.56 -4.19
C LYS A 130 -12.23 -3.24 -2.70
N ALA A 131 -11.39 -3.86 -1.89
CA ALA A 131 -11.27 -3.53 -0.47
C ALA A 131 -10.84 -2.07 -0.28
N ASP A 132 -9.81 -1.61 -0.99
CA ASP A 132 -9.35 -0.20 -0.92
C ASP A 132 -10.45 0.79 -1.35
N ILE A 133 -11.23 0.47 -2.38
CA ILE A 133 -12.35 1.31 -2.83
C ILE A 133 -13.44 1.46 -1.75
N TRP A 134 -13.73 0.39 -1.01
CA TRP A 134 -14.66 0.46 0.11
C TRP A 134 -14.14 1.43 1.18
N SER A 135 -12.88 1.27 1.59
CA SER A 135 -12.24 2.14 2.58
C SER A 135 -12.24 3.61 2.12
N CYS A 136 -11.94 3.88 0.84
CA CYS A 136 -12.08 5.21 0.23
C CYS A 136 -13.51 5.75 0.35
N GLY A 137 -14.53 4.92 0.15
CA GLY A 137 -15.94 5.28 0.34
C GLY A 137 -16.26 5.69 1.78
N VAL A 138 -15.74 4.96 2.76
CA VAL A 138 -15.90 5.29 4.18
C VAL A 138 -15.21 6.62 4.49
N ILE A 139 -13.98 6.82 4.01
CA ILE A 139 -13.23 8.06 4.16
C ILE A 139 -14.02 9.25 3.57
N LEU A 140 -14.50 9.15 2.32
CA LEU A 140 -15.29 10.21 1.69
C LEU A 140 -16.55 10.55 2.49
N PHE A 141 -17.25 9.52 2.98
CA PHE A 141 -18.42 9.72 3.83
C PHE A 141 -18.06 10.52 5.08
N VAL A 142 -16.99 10.15 5.79
CA VAL A 142 -16.61 10.84 7.04
C VAL A 142 -16.18 12.28 6.75
N LEU A 143 -15.41 12.54 5.69
CA LEU A 143 -15.03 13.91 5.33
C LEU A 143 -16.26 14.81 5.12
N LEU A 144 -17.32 14.29 4.51
CA LEU A 144 -18.54 15.05 4.17
C LEU A 144 -19.60 15.07 5.28
N ALA A 145 -19.64 14.03 6.13
CA ALA A 145 -20.64 13.86 7.18
C ALA A 145 -20.15 14.30 8.55
N GLY A 146 -18.85 14.15 8.83
CA GLY A 146 -18.24 14.35 10.15
C GLY A 146 -18.41 13.15 11.10
N TYR A 147 -18.96 12.03 10.62
CA TYR A 147 -19.17 10.81 11.40
C TYR A 147 -19.12 9.56 10.48
N LEU A 148 -18.98 8.38 11.07
CA LEU A 148 -18.86 7.11 10.35
C LEU A 148 -20.21 6.65 9.73
N PRO A 149 -20.21 6.08 8.51
CA PRO A 149 -21.43 5.52 7.92
C PRO A 149 -21.95 4.30 8.70
N PHE A 150 -21.03 3.48 9.22
CA PHE A 150 -21.33 2.29 10.00
C PHE A 150 -20.78 2.43 11.41
N GLN A 151 -21.65 2.69 12.36
CA GLN A 151 -21.29 2.78 13.77
C GLN A 151 -22.44 2.25 14.63
N ASP A 152 -22.10 1.53 15.69
CA ASP A 152 -23.03 1.08 16.71
C ASP A 152 -22.26 0.73 17.99
N ALA A 153 -22.90 0.85 19.15
CA ALA A 153 -22.30 0.43 20.41
C ALA A 153 -22.14 -1.10 20.47
N ASN A 154 -23.03 -1.84 19.78
CA ASN A 154 -22.92 -3.28 19.64
C ASN A 154 -22.17 -3.63 18.35
N LEU A 155 -20.97 -4.17 18.47
CA LEU A 155 -20.12 -4.57 17.34
C LEU A 155 -20.85 -5.50 16.36
N MET A 156 -21.70 -6.41 16.84
CA MET A 156 -22.44 -7.32 15.96
C MET A 156 -23.50 -6.59 15.13
N VAL A 157 -24.12 -5.56 15.69
CA VAL A 157 -25.05 -4.69 14.96
C VAL A 157 -24.30 -3.86 13.93
N MET A 158 -23.14 -3.32 14.28
CA MET A 158 -22.28 -2.60 13.35
C MET A 158 -21.83 -3.50 12.18
N TYR A 159 -21.37 -4.72 12.45
CA TYR A 159 -21.03 -5.68 11.40
C TYR A 159 -22.25 -6.00 10.52
N LYS A 160 -23.43 -6.19 11.11
CA LYS A 160 -24.67 -6.40 10.33
C LYS A 160 -24.99 -5.21 9.42
N LYS A 161 -24.74 -3.98 9.86
CA LYS A 161 -24.87 -2.78 9.02
C LYS A 161 -23.86 -2.79 7.86
N ILE A 162 -22.59 -3.10 8.14
CA ILE A 162 -21.52 -3.23 7.14
C ILE A 162 -21.90 -4.26 6.06
N TYR A 163 -22.28 -5.48 6.47
CA TYR A 163 -22.68 -6.55 5.55
C TYR A 163 -23.87 -6.21 4.67
N LYS A 164 -24.79 -5.39 5.18
CA LYS A 164 -25.98 -4.95 4.43
C LYS A 164 -25.76 -3.68 3.63
N GLY A 165 -24.66 -2.95 3.86
CA GLY A 165 -24.52 -1.58 3.37
C GLY A 165 -25.59 -0.64 3.94
N ASP A 166 -26.03 -0.90 5.17
CA ASP A 166 -27.10 -0.14 5.83
C ASP A 166 -26.53 1.06 6.59
N PHE A 167 -26.61 2.23 5.97
CA PHE A 167 -26.21 3.52 6.54
C PHE A 167 -27.18 4.61 6.09
N LYS A 168 -27.22 5.72 6.84
CA LYS A 168 -28.11 6.85 6.56
C LYS A 168 -27.34 8.04 6.01
N PHE A 169 -27.87 8.65 4.96
CA PHE A 169 -27.29 9.87 4.41
C PHE A 169 -27.69 11.10 5.23
N PRO A 170 -26.75 12.02 5.50
CA PRO A 170 -27.10 13.35 5.98
C PRO A 170 -27.99 14.11 4.99
N PRO A 171 -28.84 15.05 5.47
CA PRO A 171 -29.71 15.84 4.59
C PRO A 171 -28.94 16.75 3.64
N TRP A 172 -27.71 17.16 4.00
CA TRP A 172 -26.87 18.05 3.18
C TRP A 172 -26.07 17.34 2.08
N PHE A 173 -26.12 16.01 1.96
CA PHE A 173 -25.48 15.32 0.85
C PHE A 173 -26.25 15.59 -0.45
N SER A 174 -25.56 16.13 -1.45
CA SER A 174 -26.13 16.30 -2.78
C SER A 174 -26.53 14.94 -3.39
N PRO A 175 -27.53 14.90 -4.29
CA PRO A 175 -27.93 13.65 -4.96
C PRO A 175 -26.77 12.97 -5.69
N GLU A 176 -25.82 13.77 -6.19
CA GLU A 176 -24.62 13.29 -6.87
C GLU A 176 -23.68 12.53 -5.93
N VAL A 177 -23.38 13.11 -4.76
CA VAL A 177 -22.59 12.46 -3.69
C VAL A 177 -23.27 11.17 -3.23
N ARG A 178 -24.59 11.19 -3.00
CA ARG A 178 -25.32 9.98 -2.54
C ARG A 178 -25.16 8.83 -3.52
N ARG A 179 -25.32 9.09 -4.83
CA ARG A 179 -25.12 8.07 -5.88
C ARG A 179 -23.69 7.55 -5.90
N LEU A 180 -22.70 8.43 -5.76
CA LEU A 180 -21.29 8.04 -5.72
C LEU A 180 -20.99 7.14 -4.50
N VAL A 181 -21.40 7.56 -3.30
CA VAL A 181 -21.16 6.81 -2.05
C VAL A 181 -21.84 5.44 -2.09
N LEU A 182 -23.06 5.32 -2.64
CA LEU A 182 -23.72 4.02 -2.81
C LEU A 182 -22.92 3.05 -3.70
N ARG A 183 -22.23 3.57 -4.73
CA ARG A 183 -21.39 2.75 -5.63
C ARG A 183 -20.06 2.35 -5.00
N LEU A 184 -19.50 3.20 -4.12
CA LEU A 184 -18.28 2.94 -3.36
C LEU A 184 -18.53 1.92 -2.23
N LEU A 185 -19.64 2.10 -1.50
CA LEU A 185 -20.04 1.26 -0.36
C LEU A 185 -21.02 0.15 -0.75
N ASP A 186 -20.86 -0.41 -1.96
CA ASP A 186 -21.58 -1.62 -2.37
C ASP A 186 -21.01 -2.83 -1.61
N PRO A 187 -21.80 -3.53 -0.78
CA PRO A 187 -21.33 -4.68 -0.01
C PRO A 187 -20.88 -5.84 -0.90
N ASN A 188 -21.35 -5.92 -2.14
CA ASN A 188 -20.91 -6.94 -3.08
C ASN A 188 -19.68 -6.44 -3.86
N PRO A 189 -18.47 -6.99 -3.63
CA PRO A 189 -17.25 -6.53 -4.29
C PRO A 189 -17.27 -6.76 -5.81
N ARG A 190 -18.14 -7.63 -6.34
CA ARG A 190 -18.27 -7.87 -7.78
C ARG A 190 -18.95 -6.71 -8.51
N THR A 191 -19.91 -6.05 -7.86
CA THR A 191 -20.68 -4.93 -8.42
C THR A 191 -20.17 -3.56 -7.96
N ARG A 192 -19.35 -3.54 -6.89
CA ARG A 192 -18.65 -2.34 -6.42
C ARG A 192 -17.83 -1.69 -7.53
N ILE A 193 -17.94 -0.37 -7.63
CA ILE A 193 -17.29 0.46 -8.65
C ILE A 193 -15.77 0.23 -8.68
N THR A 194 -15.19 0.26 -9.88
CA THR A 194 -13.73 0.21 -10.06
C THR A 194 -13.11 1.62 -10.11
N VAL A 195 -11.80 1.73 -9.87
CA VAL A 195 -11.08 3.02 -9.98
C VAL A 195 -11.28 3.67 -11.37
N PRO A 196 -11.15 2.97 -12.52
CA PRO A 196 -11.43 3.57 -13.82
C PRO A 196 -12.85 4.10 -13.96
N GLN A 197 -13.85 3.34 -13.49
CA GLN A 197 -15.25 3.78 -13.52
C GLN A 197 -15.51 4.96 -12.60
N LEU A 198 -14.81 5.03 -11.46
CA LEU A 198 -14.89 6.10 -10.49
C LEU A 198 -14.33 7.42 -11.05
N MET A 199 -13.19 7.34 -11.75
CA MET A 199 -12.56 8.51 -12.37
C MET A 199 -13.44 9.15 -13.46
N GLU A 200 -14.38 8.39 -14.05
CA GLU A 200 -15.34 8.91 -15.02
C GLU A 200 -16.59 9.56 -14.40
N VAL A 201 -16.78 9.46 -13.08
CA VAL A 201 -17.95 10.06 -12.41
C VAL A 201 -17.87 11.59 -12.48
N SER A 202 -18.96 12.24 -12.90
CA SER A 202 -19.05 13.71 -13.03
C SER A 202 -18.61 14.47 -11.77
N TRP A 203 -19.02 13.98 -10.60
CA TRP A 203 -18.63 14.55 -9.31
C TRP A 203 -17.13 14.53 -9.10
N PHE A 204 -16.48 13.42 -9.49
CA PHE A 204 -15.04 13.23 -9.36
C PHE A 204 -14.28 14.07 -10.38
N ARG A 205 -14.73 14.13 -11.64
CA ARG A 205 -14.03 14.84 -12.73
C ARG A 205 -13.97 16.35 -12.53
N ARG A 206 -14.89 16.93 -11.75
CA ARG A 206 -14.96 18.39 -11.56
C ARG A 206 -13.67 18.94 -10.95
N GLY A 207 -12.92 19.71 -11.74
CA GLY A 207 -11.64 20.30 -11.32
C GLY A 207 -10.49 19.31 -11.17
N PHE A 208 -10.66 18.04 -11.55
CA PHE A 208 -9.61 17.03 -11.44
C PHE A 208 -8.51 17.31 -12.47
N LYS A 209 -7.27 17.41 -11.99
CA LYS A 209 -6.06 17.46 -12.80
C LYS A 209 -5.22 16.25 -12.46
N ARG A 210 -5.02 15.35 -13.42
CA ARG A 210 -4.18 14.17 -13.21
C ARG A 210 -2.75 14.66 -12.90
N PRO A 211 -2.12 14.23 -11.79
CA PRO A 211 -0.75 14.59 -11.51
C PRO A 211 0.16 14.16 -12.66
N GLN A 212 1.05 15.04 -13.11
CA GLN A 212 2.11 14.64 -14.02
C GLN A 212 3.03 13.70 -13.25
N ALA A 213 3.13 12.45 -13.69
CA ALA A 213 4.16 11.58 -13.17
C ALA A 213 5.50 12.12 -13.66
N ASP A 214 6.43 12.42 -12.76
CA ASP A 214 7.81 12.64 -13.13
C ASP A 214 8.31 11.36 -13.81
N ASN A 215 8.42 11.42 -15.13
CA ASN A 215 9.04 10.39 -15.96
C ASN A 215 10.58 10.48 -15.89
N ASP A 216 11.14 11.16 -14.87
CA ASP A 216 12.55 11.06 -14.50
C ASP A 216 12.81 9.69 -13.86
N VAL A 217 12.61 8.67 -14.68
CA VAL A 217 13.32 7.43 -14.57
C VAL A 217 14.73 7.78 -15.04
N ASP A 218 15.60 8.09 -14.10
CA ASP A 218 17.03 7.82 -14.29
C ASP A 218 17.15 6.30 -14.42
N VAL A 219 16.86 5.80 -15.62
CA VAL A 219 17.33 4.51 -16.08
C VAL A 219 18.82 4.73 -16.27
N GLY A 220 19.57 4.73 -15.17
CA GLY A 220 20.99 4.48 -15.23
C GLY A 220 21.16 3.20 -16.04
N GLN A 221 21.75 3.36 -17.23
CA GLN A 221 21.94 2.37 -18.28
C GLN A 221 22.16 0.97 -17.70
N LEU A 222 21.17 0.10 -17.87
CA LEU A 222 21.39 -1.34 -17.96
C LEU A 222 21.64 -1.63 -19.44
N GLU A 223 22.80 -1.17 -19.93
CA GLU A 223 23.33 -1.62 -21.22
C GLU A 223 24.00 -2.99 -21.03
N ASP A 224 23.43 -3.96 -21.73
CA ASP A 224 23.99 -5.21 -22.26
C ASP A 224 24.72 -6.18 -21.33
N VAL A 225 23.99 -7.23 -20.90
CA VAL A 225 24.55 -8.40 -20.20
C VAL A 225 24.87 -9.57 -21.14
N ASP A 226 24.99 -9.35 -22.45
CA ASP A 226 25.21 -10.43 -23.42
C ASP A 226 26.53 -10.39 -24.21
N SER A 227 27.49 -9.55 -23.81
CA SER A 227 28.82 -9.56 -24.45
C SER A 227 29.97 -9.80 -23.48
N ALA A 228 30.48 -11.03 -23.57
CA ALA A 228 31.84 -11.49 -23.26
C ALA A 228 32.24 -11.54 -21.79
N PHE A 229 32.24 -12.76 -21.22
CA PHE A 229 32.89 -13.18 -19.96
C PHE A 229 34.01 -12.24 -19.46
N PRO A 230 33.84 -11.58 -18.30
CA PRO A 230 34.98 -11.28 -17.44
C PRO A 230 34.59 -11.23 -15.95
N ALA A 231 34.95 -12.28 -15.18
CA ALA A 231 34.94 -12.38 -13.71
C ALA A 231 33.64 -12.00 -12.94
N PRO A 232 33.25 -12.78 -11.91
CA PRO A 232 32.08 -12.44 -11.11
C PRO A 232 32.36 -11.18 -10.28
N LYS A 233 31.83 -10.02 -10.71
CA LYS A 233 31.70 -8.86 -9.84
C LYS A 233 30.62 -9.16 -8.79
N PRO A 234 30.88 -8.98 -7.49
CA PRO A 234 29.84 -9.16 -6.50
C PRO A 234 28.79 -8.08 -6.67
N THR A 235 27.55 -8.54 -6.79
CA THR A 235 26.36 -7.71 -6.83
C THR A 235 26.16 -7.05 -5.47
N CYS A 236 25.97 -5.73 -5.46
CA CYS A 236 25.50 -5.00 -4.30
C CYS A 236 24.03 -5.38 -4.07
N LEU A 237 23.78 -6.42 -3.28
CA LEU A 237 22.43 -6.90 -2.99
C LEU A 237 21.79 -6.05 -1.90
N ASN A 238 20.59 -5.53 -2.15
CA ASN A 238 19.78 -4.87 -1.14
C ASN A 238 19.02 -5.91 -0.29
N ALA A 239 18.36 -5.47 0.78
CA ALA A 239 17.64 -6.37 1.69
C ALA A 239 16.56 -7.22 1.00
N PHE A 240 15.84 -6.68 0.00
CA PHE A 240 14.87 -7.46 -0.80
C PHE A 240 15.56 -8.48 -1.69
N ASP A 241 16.70 -8.14 -2.28
CA ASP A 241 17.47 -9.08 -3.09
C ASP A 241 17.95 -10.25 -2.20
N ILE A 242 18.46 -9.96 -1.01
CA ILE A 242 18.86 -10.98 -0.02
C ILE A 242 17.68 -11.86 0.42
N ILE A 243 16.52 -11.25 0.71
CA ILE A 243 15.30 -11.98 1.13
C ILE A 243 14.77 -12.86 -0.02
N SER A 244 14.80 -12.37 -1.26
CA SER A 244 14.36 -13.12 -2.44
C SER A 244 15.23 -14.36 -2.70
N LEU A 245 16.49 -14.31 -2.27
CA LEU A 245 17.45 -15.41 -2.38
C LEU A 245 17.37 -16.41 -1.20
N SER A 246 16.50 -16.16 -0.22
CA SER A 246 16.26 -17.06 0.92
C SER A 246 15.59 -18.37 0.47
N PRO A 247 15.99 -19.54 1.01
CA PRO A 247 15.38 -20.83 0.69
C PRO A 247 13.86 -20.85 0.90
N GLY A 248 13.33 -20.06 1.84
CA GLY A 248 11.89 -19.98 2.13
C GLY A 248 11.06 -19.23 1.09
N PHE A 249 11.70 -18.46 0.21
CA PHE A 249 11.07 -17.76 -0.93
C PHE A 249 11.48 -18.35 -2.29
N ASN A 250 12.29 -19.41 -2.28
CA ASN A 250 12.75 -20.06 -3.50
C ASN A 250 11.65 -20.99 -4.07
N LEU A 251 10.86 -20.46 -5.01
CA LEU A 251 9.81 -21.20 -5.70
C LEU A 251 10.33 -22.14 -6.80
N SER A 252 11.66 -22.23 -7.03
CA SER A 252 12.20 -23.09 -8.08
C SER A 252 11.86 -24.57 -7.88
N GLY A 253 11.69 -25.01 -6.63
CA GLY A 253 11.23 -26.37 -6.28
C GLY A 253 9.78 -26.67 -6.66
N LEU A 254 9.00 -25.66 -7.07
CA LEU A 254 7.61 -25.81 -7.52
C LEU A 254 7.50 -26.08 -9.03
N PHE A 255 8.58 -25.88 -9.80
CA PHE A 255 8.53 -25.83 -11.27
C PHE A 255 9.58 -26.69 -11.99
N LYS A 256 10.38 -27.52 -11.30
CA LYS A 256 11.35 -28.41 -11.97
C LYS A 256 11.40 -29.80 -11.33
N ASP A 257 11.01 -30.79 -12.11
CA ASP A 257 11.35 -32.20 -11.87
C ASP A 257 12.85 -32.40 -12.16
N ASP A 258 13.53 -33.08 -11.24
CA ASP A 258 14.88 -33.65 -11.37
C ASP A 258 16.03 -32.72 -11.81
N VAL A 259 16.55 -31.92 -10.88
CA VAL A 259 17.95 -31.47 -10.94
C VAL A 259 18.59 -31.63 -9.56
N VAL A 260 19.78 -32.25 -9.55
CA VAL A 260 20.69 -32.44 -8.42
C VAL A 260 20.68 -31.22 -7.48
N LYS A 261 20.37 -31.44 -6.20
CA LYS A 261 20.55 -30.43 -5.15
C LYS A 261 22.05 -30.09 -5.05
N GLN A 262 22.50 -29.07 -5.77
CA GLN A 262 23.72 -28.38 -5.38
C GLN A 262 23.37 -27.59 -4.11
N GLU A 263 23.92 -28.02 -2.97
CA GLU A 263 23.91 -27.24 -1.75
C GLU A 263 24.80 -26.00 -1.96
N GLU A 264 24.21 -24.93 -2.50
CA GLU A 264 24.88 -23.65 -2.58
C GLU A 264 24.91 -23.00 -1.19
N SER A 265 26.08 -23.03 -0.55
CA SER A 265 26.33 -22.24 0.65
C SER A 265 26.62 -20.79 0.26
N ARG A 266 25.78 -19.85 0.70
CA ARG A 266 25.94 -18.41 0.44
C ARG A 266 26.32 -17.67 1.72
N PHE A 267 27.19 -16.67 1.60
CA PHE A 267 27.62 -15.82 2.71
C PHE A 267 27.64 -14.35 2.28
N THR A 268 27.56 -13.43 3.25
CA THR A 268 27.72 -11.99 3.03
C THR A 268 29.01 -11.52 3.68
N SER A 269 29.63 -10.47 3.11
CA SER A 269 30.88 -9.91 3.61
C SER A 269 30.85 -8.39 3.54
N THR A 270 31.51 -7.74 4.51
CA THR A 270 31.74 -6.29 4.51
C THR A 270 33.04 -5.91 3.78
N GLN A 271 33.83 -6.89 3.35
CA GLN A 271 35.06 -6.68 2.60
C GLN A 271 34.76 -6.62 1.10
N SER A 272 35.60 -5.89 0.34
CA SER A 272 35.47 -5.82 -1.11
C SER A 272 35.68 -7.18 -1.78
N ALA A 273 35.13 -7.32 -3.00
CA ALA A 273 35.34 -8.47 -3.88
C ALA A 273 36.80 -8.90 -3.96
N SER A 274 37.68 -7.93 -4.20
CA SER A 274 39.11 -8.12 -4.41
C SER A 274 39.78 -8.70 -3.18
N SER A 275 39.41 -8.23 -1.99
CA SER A 275 39.95 -8.71 -0.72
C SER A 275 39.49 -10.14 -0.40
N ILE A 276 38.26 -10.50 -0.78
CA ILE A 276 37.75 -11.86 -0.60
C ILE A 276 38.44 -12.82 -1.57
N MET A 277 38.51 -12.47 -2.85
CA MET A 277 39.13 -13.30 -3.90
C MET A 277 40.62 -13.52 -3.62
N SER A 278 41.36 -12.46 -3.28
CA SER A 278 42.78 -12.56 -2.93
C SER A 278 43.02 -13.51 -1.74
N LYS A 279 42.14 -13.49 -0.74
CA LYS A 279 42.25 -14.38 0.42
C LYS A 279 41.87 -15.84 0.10
N LEU A 280 40.91 -16.05 -0.80
CA LEU A 280 40.56 -17.38 -1.29
C LEU A 280 41.70 -17.98 -2.12
N GLU A 281 42.35 -17.17 -2.97
CA GLU A 281 43.53 -17.59 -3.76
C GLU A 281 44.72 -17.93 -2.86
N GLU A 282 44.98 -17.12 -1.82
CA GLU A 282 46.02 -17.40 -0.82
C GLU A 282 45.77 -18.75 -0.13
N ILE A 283 44.53 -19.00 0.31
CA ILE A 283 44.17 -20.27 0.96
C ILE A 283 44.25 -21.45 -0.01
N ALA A 284 43.83 -21.26 -1.27
CA ALA A 284 43.92 -22.30 -2.29
C ALA A 284 45.36 -22.69 -2.62
N SER A 285 46.32 -21.75 -2.49
CA SER A 285 47.74 -22.03 -2.68
C SER A 285 48.41 -22.85 -1.56
N LEU A 286 47.69 -23.07 -0.45
CA LEU A 286 48.13 -23.89 0.68
C LEU A 286 47.71 -25.37 0.57
N PHE A 287 47.03 -25.75 -0.51
CA PHE A 287 46.59 -27.11 -0.84
C PHE A 287 47.08 -27.53 -2.23
#